data_AF-A0A976LFS7-F1
#
_entry.id   AF-A0A976LFS7-F1
#
_cell.length_a   1.000
_cell.length_b   1.000
_cell.length_c   1.000
_cell.angle_alpha   90.00
_cell.angle_beta   90.00
_cell.angle_gamma   90.00
#
_symmetry.space_group_name_H-M   'P 1'
#
loop_
_entity.id
_entity.type
_entity.pdbx_description
1 polymer ?
#
loop_
_entity_poly.entity_id
_entity_poly.type
_entity_poly.pdbx_seq_one_letter_code
_entity_poly.pdbx_strand_id
1 'polypeptide(L)' 'MSKTRVFFDTNVLLYLLSADTPKADQAEQTIAQGGVMSVQVLNEFCSIASRTLLVRTLRLPLPATTPSTR' A
#
# COMPACT_ATOMS: atom_id res chain seq x y z
N MET A 1 -15.84 31.64 -2.29
CA MET A 1 -14.62 31.09 -2.94
C MET A 1 -14.49 29.63 -2.53
N SER A 2 -14.84 28.68 -3.40
CA SER A 2 -14.64 27.25 -3.14
C SER A 2 -13.15 26.92 -3.27
N LYS A 3 -12.55 26.35 -2.22
CA LYS A 3 -11.17 25.88 -2.27
C LYS A 3 -11.11 24.67 -3.21
N THR A 4 -10.39 24.76 -4.32
CA THR A 4 -10.08 23.58 -5.15
C THR A 4 -9.33 22.58 -4.27
N ARG A 5 -9.94 21.42 -4.00
CA ARG A 5 -9.29 20.34 -3.26
C ARG A 5 -8.59 19.42 -4.24
N VAL A 6 -7.33 19.12 -3.97
CA VAL A 6 -6.55 18.12 -4.70
C VAL A 6 -7.21 16.76 -4.49
N PHE A 7 -7.44 16.03 -5.59
CA PHE A 7 -7.97 14.68 -5.56
C PHE A 7 -6.83 13.68 -5.82
N PHE A 8 -6.69 12.68 -4.97
CA PHE A 8 -5.68 11.63 -5.11
C PHE A 8 -6.29 10.38 -5.74
N ASP A 9 -5.57 9.81 -6.71
CA ASP A 9 -5.89 8.53 -7.32
C ASP A 9 -5.09 7.38 -6.68
N THR A 10 -5.44 6.15 -7.06
CA THR A 10 -4.85 4.91 -6.55
C THR A 10 -3.34 4.84 -6.77
N ASN A 11 -2.80 5.40 -7.86
CA ASN A 11 -1.37 5.36 -8.17
C ASN A 11 -0.52 6.13 -7.15
N VAL A 12 -0.99 7.29 -6.68
CA VAL A 12 -0.27 8.05 -5.64
C VAL A 12 -0.10 7.20 -4.38
N LEU A 13 -1.14 6.44 -4.01
CA LEU A 13 -1.07 5.50 -2.89
C LEU A 13 -0.15 4.30 -3.18
N LEU A 14 -0.16 3.78 -4.40
CA LEU A 14 0.73 2.68 -4.80
C LEU A 14 2.20 3.08 -4.81
N TYR A 15 2.52 4.34 -5.14
CA TYR A 15 3.89 4.83 -5.11
C TYR A 15 4.48 4.88 -3.70
N LEU A 16 3.67 5.04 -2.65
CA LEU A 16 4.16 4.88 -1.26
C LEU A 16 4.74 3.49 -0.99
N LEU A 17 4.27 2.47 -1.71
CA LEU A 17 4.71 1.08 -1.56
C LEU A 17 5.78 0.70 -2.60
N SER A 18 6.22 1.65 -3.42
CA SER A 18 7.17 1.42 -4.49
C SER A 18 8.59 1.22 -3.96
N ALA A 19 9.37 0.35 -4.60
CA ALA A 19 10.82 0.24 -4.36
C ALA A 19 11.62 1.39 -5.02
N ASP A 20 10.98 2.14 -5.92
CA ASP A 20 11.52 3.36 -6.54
C ASP A 20 11.41 4.52 -5.53
N THR A 21 12.48 4.76 -4.76
CA THR A 21 12.47 5.70 -3.63
C THR A 21 12.13 7.15 -4.03
N PRO A 22 12.60 7.71 -5.18
CA PRO A 22 12.12 9.02 -5.63
C PRO A 22 10.60 9.14 -5.76
N LYS A 23 9.93 8.10 -6.27
CA LYS A 23 8.47 8.11 -6.42
C LYS A 23 7.77 7.98 -5.07
N ALA A 24 8.30 7.17 -4.17
CA ALA A 24 7.77 7.02 -2.82
C ALA A 24 7.86 8.34 -2.04
N ASP A 25 9.03 9.00 -2.07
CA ASP A 25 9.25 10.28 -1.40
C ASP A 25 8.33 11.38 -1.96
N GLN A 26 8.16 11.42 -3.28
CA GLN A 26 7.26 12.39 -3.92
C GLN A 26 5.79 12.13 -3.54
N ALA A 27 5.36 10.87 -3.50
CA ALA A 27 4.00 10.51 -3.10
C ALA A 27 3.73 10.86 -1.63
N GLU A 28 4.68 10.60 -0.73
CA GLU A 28 4.59 10.98 0.68
C GLU A 28 4.44 12.50 0.85
N GLN A 29 5.32 13.27 0.22
CA GLN A 29 5.26 14.74 0.26
C GLN A 29 3.94 15.28 -0.30
N THR A 30 3.43 14.65 -1.36
CA THR A 30 2.16 15.05 -2.00
C THR A 30 0.97 14.78 -1.07
N ILE A 31 0.93 13.62 -0.42
CA ILE A 31 -0.15 13.26 0.52
C ILE A 31 -0.10 14.12 1.79
N ALA A 32 1.10 14.42 2.29
CA ALA A 32 1.31 15.25 3.48
C ALA A 32 0.75 16.68 3.32
N GLN A 33 0.65 17.19 2.09
CA GLN A 33 0.02 18.49 1.79
C GLN A 33 -1.51 18.48 1.94
N GLY A 34 -2.11 17.29 2.08
CA GLY A 34 -3.55 17.11 2.24
C GLY A 34 -4.32 17.11 0.91
N GLY A 35 -5.52 16.55 0.94
CA GLY A 35 -6.38 16.40 -0.24
C GLY A 35 -7.58 15.53 0.06
N VAL A 36 -8.24 15.05 -0.97
CA VAL A 36 -9.38 14.14 -0.88
C VAL A 36 -9.16 12.92 -1.76
N MET A 37 -9.72 11.80 -1.36
CA MET A 37 -9.82 10.59 -2.17
C MET A 37 -11.17 9.95 -1.91
N SER A 38 -11.66 9.17 -2.86
CA SER A 38 -12.92 8.44 -2.69
C SER A 38 -12.69 7.11 -1.96
N VAL A 39 -13.76 6.58 -1.36
CA VAL A 39 -13.75 5.23 -0.78
C VAL A 39 -13.43 4.17 -1.86
N GLN A 40 -13.83 4.40 -3.11
CA GLN A 40 -13.48 3.51 -4.21
C GLN A 40 -11.96 3.44 -4.43
N VAL A 41 -11.27 4.58 -4.45
CA VAL A 41 -9.80 4.64 -4.58
C VAL A 41 -9.13 3.86 -3.46
N LEU A 42 -9.60 4.02 -2.22
CA LEU A 42 -9.11 3.24 -1.07
C LEU A 42 -9.36 1.74 -1.21
N ASN A 43 -10.55 1.35 -1.69
CA ASN A 43 -10.89 -0.06 -1.89
C ASN A 43 -10.03 -0.70 -2.99
N GLU A 44 -9.80 0.02 -4.08
CA GLU A 44 -8.92 -0.43 -5.16
C GLU A 44 -7.49 -0.62 -4.65
N PHE A 45 -6.95 0.38 -3.95
CA PHE A 45 -5.63 0.30 -3.32
C PHE A 45 -5.50 -0.92 -2.41
N CYS A 46 -6.46 -1.15 -1.51
CA CYS A 46 -6.44 -2.28 -0.58
C CYS A 46 -6.46 -3.64 -1.33
N SER A 47 -7.28 -3.75 -2.38
CA SER A 47 -7.34 -4.94 -3.23
C SER A 47 -6.01 -5.22 -3.95
N ILE A 48 -5.35 -4.18 -4.47
CA ILE A 48 -4.05 -4.32 -5.15
C ILE A 48 -2.93 -4.65 -4.15
N ALA A 49 -2.87 -3.91 -3.04
CA ALA A 49 -1.86 -4.07 -2.01
C ALA A 49 -1.95 -5.45 -1.33
N SER A 50 -3.15 -5.93 -1.02
CA SER A 50 -3.34 -7.28 -0.45
C SER A 50 -2.88 -8.38 -1.41
N ARG A 51 -3.18 -8.29 -2.70
CA ARG A 51 -2.71 -9.29 -3.69
C ARG A 51 -1.19 -9.29 -3.85
N THR A 52 -0.55 -8.14 -3.68
CA THR A 52 0.90 -7.99 -3.89
C THR A 52 1.71 -8.31 -2.62
N LEU A 53 1.22 -7.92 -1.44
CA LEU A 53 1.96 -8.02 -0.17
C LEU A 53 1.56 -9.24 0.66
N LEU A 54 0.27 -9.55 0.81
CA LEU A 54 -0.17 -10.68 1.66
C LEU A 54 0.23 -12.04 1.08
N VAL A 55 0.12 -12.21 -0.24
CA VAL A 55 0.53 -13.47 -0.90
C VAL A 55 2.04 -13.68 -0.82
N ARG A 56 2.81 -12.58 -0.78
CA ARG A 56 4.29 -12.63 -0.72
C ARG A 56 4.78 -12.96 0.69
N THR A 57 4.09 -12.50 1.73
CA THR A 57 4.42 -12.79 3.15
C THR A 57 3.98 -14.19 3.59
N LEU A 58 2.90 -14.76 3.03
CA LEU A 58 2.43 -16.11 3.36
C LEU A 58 3.25 -17.26 2.76
N ARG A 59 4.41 -16.96 2.13
CA ARG A 59 5.34 -17.94 1.56
C ARG A 59 6.53 -18.28 2.45
N LEU A 60 6.48 -17.95 3.73
CA LEU A 60 7.47 -18.42 4.70
C LEU A 60 7.21 -19.91 5.00
N PRO A 61 8.22 -20.79 4.88
CA PRO A 61 8.07 -22.19 5.29
C PRO A 61 7.74 -22.22 6.79
N LEU A 62 6.62 -22.88 7.13
CA LEU A 62 6.27 -23.15 8.51
C LEU A 62 7.45 -23.86 9.18
N PRO A 63 7.91 -23.45 10.38
CA PRO A 63 9.02 -24.13 11.04
C PRO A 63 8.67 -25.61 11.19
N ALA A 64 9.52 -26.47 10.64
CA ALA A 64 9.38 -27.91 10.76
C ALA A 64 9.33 -28.24 12.25
N THR A 65 8.17 -28.65 12.73
CA THR A 65 8.03 -29.21 14.07
C THR A 65 8.80 -30.53 14.05
N THR A 66 9.99 -30.54 14.67
CA THR A 66 10.67 -31.79 14.98
C THR A 66 9.72 -32.62 15.84
N PRO A 67 9.35 -33.85 15.43
CA PRO A 67 8.50 -34.68 16.26
C PRO A 67 9.30 -35.05 17.51
N SER A 68 8.81 -34.62 18.67
CA SER A 68 9.33 -35.05 19.96
C SER A 68 9.13 -36.56 20.06
N THR A 69 10.20 -37.31 19.82
CA THR A 69 10.24 -38.75 20.07
C THR A 69 9.97 -38.97 21.55
N ARG A 70 8.91 -39.72 21.85
CA ARG A 70 8.61 -40.26 23.17
C ARG A 70 8.40 -41.75 23.02
#